data_AF-A0A194UTF2-F1
#
_entry.id   AF-A0A194UTF2-F1
#
_cell.length_a   1.000
_cell.length_b   1.000
_cell.length_c   1.000
_cell.angle_alpha   90.00
_cell.angle_beta   90.00
_cell.angle_gamma   90.00
#
_symmetry.space_group_name_H-M   'P 1'
#
loop_
_entity.id
_entity.type
_entity.pdbx_description
1 polymer ?
#
loop_
_entity_poly.entity_id
_entity_poly.type
_entity_poly.pdbx_seq_one_letter_code
_entity_poly.pdbx_strand_id
1 'polypeptide(L)'
;MKNTMGFALLRRGVAPFLSKPQIPALQQRSLHLAPPFLLDDYIPRYMNLSSIDSALKRSRAYAHLRNCNLCPRLCGVNRYEKTGMCLIGTDVVVNVIAPHFGEEPCVQGHNGSGSVFISMCNLRCSFCQNHDISHQKNGFNLSPEELGDWFLKLQEVGKVHNINIITPEHVVPQVALAILHARDHGLMLPIIYNTSAYDSLASLELLDGLVDIYLPDFKVWEPATSKRLLKADDYAAAARESIKAMHAQVGDLCFTPDGLAKKGVLVRHLVMPGLEEEGKRIMKFLAEEVSRDCFVNIMEQYHPHAHVGKPRRKTGSKIEAAVGQSEGAKEEVRYADINRAVTNDEVSSVRRAAEAADGMSNERSYLLENLRRQHDRGQRLSHALYNIETRLASAQSKGEARKLRKEAGLLKSKIAESNKQEQLIAMRLNDLQNEDSNRLYQAHQPGLLPYPYSPVQPWGQMTLSPMTPMTPVSPLTPLPPGIYHPSPIPPSPLEPPFFLASPFLVYNPVISHEQNFLEGEQQGLYTPGQHDSASPVLADEARRKSVEHKVTRTFENVLSEQGNAGRRWSLADAFSPSPRDKRMSMPGLQTIWRY
;
A
#
# COMPACT_ATOMS: atom_id res chain seq x y z
N MET A 1 86.87 -23.41 5.97
CA MET A 1 86.61 -24.67 5.23
C MET A 1 85.22 -24.61 4.58
N LYS A 2 84.94 -25.52 3.63
CA LYS A 2 83.64 -26.05 3.15
C LYS A 2 82.36 -25.55 3.87
N ASN A 3 81.22 -25.32 3.22
CA ASN A 3 80.90 -25.46 1.79
C ASN A 3 79.69 -24.58 1.37
N THR A 4 79.60 -24.30 0.08
CA THR A 4 78.41 -23.82 -0.63
C THR A 4 77.22 -24.77 -0.54
N MET A 5 76.01 -24.22 -0.37
CA MET A 5 74.91 -24.41 -1.34
C MET A 5 73.75 -23.42 -1.08
N GLY A 6 73.19 -22.88 -2.16
CA GLY A 6 72.06 -21.97 -2.14
C GLY A 6 71.63 -21.65 -3.57
N PHE A 7 70.67 -22.41 -4.11
CA PHE A 7 70.25 -22.30 -5.50
C PHE A 7 69.43 -21.03 -5.75
N ALA A 8 69.86 -20.22 -6.72
CA ALA A 8 69.03 -19.15 -7.26
C ALA A 8 68.01 -19.71 -8.25
N LEU A 9 66.76 -19.24 -8.17
CA LEU A 9 65.70 -19.59 -9.13
C LEU A 9 65.00 -18.32 -9.60
N LEU A 10 64.90 -18.16 -10.93
CA LEU A 10 64.60 -16.88 -11.56
C LEU A 10 63.15 -16.43 -11.34
N ARG A 11 62.95 -15.16 -11.01
CA ARG A 11 61.66 -14.47 -11.21
C ARG A 11 61.37 -14.34 -12.71
N ARG A 12 60.67 -15.32 -13.30
CA ARG A 12 59.95 -15.10 -14.57
C ARG A 12 58.71 -14.26 -14.28
N GLY A 13 58.67 -13.03 -14.79
CA GLY A 13 57.46 -12.21 -14.77
C GLY A 13 56.40 -12.79 -15.70
N VAL A 14 55.20 -13.03 -15.19
CA VAL A 14 54.00 -13.35 -15.98
C VAL A 14 52.98 -12.26 -15.70
N ALA A 15 52.65 -11.46 -16.72
CA ALA A 15 51.68 -10.38 -16.59
C ALA A 15 50.26 -10.91 -16.82
N PRO A 16 49.32 -10.77 -15.86
CA PRO A 16 47.92 -11.11 -16.07
C PRO A 16 47.22 -9.99 -16.85
N PHE A 17 47.24 -10.08 -18.18
CA PHE A 17 46.58 -9.14 -19.09
C PHE A 17 45.05 -9.37 -19.12
N LEU A 18 44.36 -9.04 -18.02
CA LEU A 18 42.90 -8.99 -17.95
C LEU A 18 42.45 -7.67 -17.30
N SER A 19 42.30 -6.65 -18.13
CA SER A 19 41.61 -5.42 -17.76
C SER A 19 40.15 -5.73 -17.40
N LYS A 20 39.79 -5.60 -16.12
CA LYS A 20 38.37 -5.51 -15.72
C LYS A 20 37.69 -4.42 -16.57
N PRO A 21 36.45 -4.63 -17.05
CA PRO A 21 35.71 -3.53 -17.65
C PRO A 21 35.58 -2.40 -16.63
N GLN A 22 36.16 -1.24 -16.93
CA GLN A 22 35.97 -0.06 -16.12
C GLN A 22 34.51 0.39 -16.31
N ILE A 23 33.64 -0.03 -15.39
CA ILE A 23 32.42 0.72 -15.09
C ILE A 23 32.92 2.15 -14.79
N PRO A 24 32.49 3.17 -15.55
CA PRO A 24 32.94 4.53 -15.31
C PRO A 24 32.54 4.90 -13.89
N ALA A 25 33.54 5.29 -13.07
CA ALA A 25 33.30 5.62 -11.67
C ALA A 25 32.27 6.76 -11.62
N LEU A 26 31.05 6.44 -11.19
CA LEU A 26 30.00 7.41 -10.98
C LEU A 26 30.53 8.43 -9.98
N GLN A 27 30.77 9.66 -10.46
CA GLN A 27 31.12 10.77 -9.58
C GLN A 27 29.96 10.97 -8.61
N GLN A 28 30.10 10.46 -7.38
CA GLN A 28 29.18 10.77 -6.30
C GLN A 28 29.20 12.27 -6.10
N ARG A 29 28.14 12.94 -6.56
CA ARG A 29 27.99 14.37 -6.41
C ARG A 29 27.77 14.66 -4.93
N SER A 30 28.76 15.23 -4.27
CA SER A 30 28.66 15.79 -2.93
C SER A 30 27.80 17.06 -2.96
N LEU A 31 26.50 16.90 -3.24
CA LEU A 31 25.50 17.95 -3.09
C LEU A 31 25.26 18.14 -1.59
N HIS A 32 25.87 19.18 -1.03
CA HIS A 32 25.87 19.40 0.42
C HIS A 32 24.53 19.90 1.00
N LEU A 33 23.51 20.02 0.14
CA LEU A 33 22.12 20.33 0.48
C LEU A 33 21.22 19.42 -0.39
N ALA A 34 20.35 18.63 0.26
CA ALA A 34 19.43 17.64 -0.32
C ALA A 34 20.08 16.53 -1.20
N PRO A 35 20.33 15.32 -0.66
CA PRO A 35 19.23 14.35 -0.41
C PRO A 35 19.42 13.46 0.86
N PRO A 36 18.45 12.60 1.25
CA PRO A 36 18.44 11.23 0.72
C PRO A 36 17.05 10.65 0.32
N PHE A 37 15.94 11.29 0.72
CA PHE A 37 14.59 10.71 0.72
C PHE A 37 13.93 10.51 -0.66
N LEU A 38 14.45 11.11 -1.74
CA LEU A 38 13.87 11.01 -3.08
C LEU A 38 14.72 10.09 -3.96
N LEU A 39 14.09 9.05 -4.51
CA LEU A 39 14.72 8.10 -5.43
C LEU A 39 14.44 8.51 -6.89
N ASP A 40 15.50 8.77 -7.67
CA ASP A 40 15.38 8.97 -9.13
C ASP A 40 15.01 7.65 -9.85
N ASP A 41 15.58 6.54 -9.41
CA ASP A 41 15.35 5.16 -9.89
C ASP A 41 15.21 4.22 -8.68
N TYR A 42 14.40 3.15 -8.81
CA TYR A 42 14.18 2.16 -7.74
C TYR A 42 14.07 0.73 -8.31
N ILE A 43 14.68 -0.23 -7.61
CA ILE A 43 14.62 -1.68 -7.90
C ILE A 43 14.38 -2.40 -6.56
N PRO A 44 13.36 -3.28 -6.44
CA PRO A 44 13.12 -4.04 -5.22
C PRO A 44 14.32 -4.86 -4.77
N ARG A 45 14.59 -4.86 -3.46
CA ARG A 45 15.80 -5.44 -2.86
C ARG A 45 15.92 -6.93 -3.17
N TYR A 46 14.81 -7.67 -3.18
CA TYR A 46 14.79 -9.10 -3.52
C TYR A 46 15.31 -9.41 -4.92
N MET A 47 15.21 -8.48 -5.89
CA MET A 47 15.76 -8.67 -7.24
C MET A 47 17.29 -8.71 -7.25
N ASN A 48 17.94 -7.99 -6.33
CA ASN A 48 19.38 -7.80 -6.29
C ASN A 48 20.14 -8.99 -5.64
N LEU A 49 19.42 -9.95 -5.06
CA LEU A 49 20.00 -11.15 -4.45
C LEU A 49 20.63 -12.07 -5.52
N SER A 50 21.82 -12.61 -5.27
CA SER A 50 22.36 -13.65 -6.17
C SER A 50 21.57 -14.96 -6.03
N SER A 51 21.77 -15.89 -6.97
CA SER A 51 21.23 -17.26 -6.85
C SER A 51 21.73 -17.98 -5.59
N ILE A 52 22.94 -17.67 -5.14
CA ILE A 52 23.54 -18.23 -3.91
C ILE A 52 22.81 -17.67 -2.67
N ASP A 53 22.61 -16.35 -2.58
CA ASP A 53 21.89 -15.73 -1.46
C ASP A 53 20.45 -16.21 -1.38
N SER A 54 19.81 -16.38 -2.54
CA SER A 54 18.45 -16.89 -2.67
C SER A 54 18.34 -18.34 -2.19
N ALA A 55 19.30 -19.20 -2.54
CA ALA A 55 19.38 -20.58 -2.06
C ALA A 55 19.69 -20.66 -0.55
N LEU A 56 20.58 -19.78 -0.05
CA LEU A 56 20.90 -19.70 1.38
C LEU A 56 19.69 -19.25 2.21
N LYS A 57 18.92 -18.25 1.74
CA LYS A 57 17.67 -17.82 2.38
C LYS A 57 16.60 -18.93 2.36
N ARG A 58 16.43 -19.65 1.24
CA ARG A 58 15.56 -20.85 1.17
C ARG A 58 15.97 -21.90 2.22
N SER A 59 17.26 -22.23 2.31
CA SER A 59 17.79 -23.19 3.30
C SER A 59 17.54 -22.74 4.75
N ARG A 60 17.83 -21.47 5.06
CA ARG A 60 17.58 -20.85 6.38
C ARG A 60 16.09 -20.89 6.74
N ALA A 61 15.19 -20.54 5.82
CA ALA A 61 13.74 -20.59 6.05
C ALA A 61 13.29 -21.98 6.55
N TYR A 62 13.71 -23.06 5.89
CA TYR A 62 13.40 -24.42 6.34
C TYR A 62 14.05 -24.79 7.69
N ALA A 63 15.24 -24.27 8.01
CA ALA A 63 15.84 -24.43 9.33
C ALA A 63 15.02 -23.73 10.44
N HIS A 64 14.52 -22.51 10.22
CA HIS A 64 13.63 -21.84 11.18
C HIS A 64 12.27 -22.56 11.35
N LEU A 65 11.77 -23.26 10.33
CA LEU A 65 10.57 -24.10 10.47
C LEU A 65 10.83 -25.36 11.32
N ARG A 66 12.05 -25.92 11.28
CA ARG A 66 12.45 -27.05 12.13
C ARG A 66 12.73 -26.67 13.58
N ASN A 67 13.12 -25.43 13.85
CA ASN A 67 13.38 -24.90 15.19
C ASN A 67 12.89 -23.44 15.30
N CYS A 68 11.62 -23.25 15.65
CA CYS A 68 10.94 -21.96 15.55
C CYS A 68 11.43 -20.91 16.57
N ASN A 69 12.21 -19.95 16.07
CA ASN A 69 12.75 -18.78 16.81
C ASN A 69 12.28 -17.42 16.22
N LEU A 70 11.16 -17.39 15.49
CA LEU A 70 10.72 -16.26 14.65
C LEU A 70 10.27 -14.98 15.40
N CYS A 71 9.97 -15.11 16.68
CA CYS A 71 9.57 -13.99 17.54
C CYS A 71 10.19 -14.17 18.94
N PRO A 72 10.21 -13.13 19.79
CA PRO A 72 10.89 -13.14 21.10
C PRO A 72 10.43 -14.25 22.06
N ARG A 73 9.29 -14.90 21.79
CA ARG A 73 8.83 -16.08 22.54
C ARG A 73 9.69 -17.34 22.34
N LEU A 74 10.57 -17.36 21.33
CA LEU A 74 11.61 -18.38 21.09
C LEU A 74 11.15 -19.83 21.36
N CYS A 75 9.98 -20.21 20.86
CA CYS A 75 9.27 -21.41 21.31
C CYS A 75 9.90 -22.75 20.90
N GLY A 76 10.90 -22.75 20.01
CA GLY A 76 11.73 -23.91 19.68
C GLY A 76 11.00 -25.09 19.03
N VAL A 77 9.75 -24.90 18.59
CA VAL A 77 8.94 -25.99 18.03
C VAL A 77 9.38 -26.35 16.61
N ASN A 78 9.39 -27.64 16.30
CA ASN A 78 9.39 -28.11 14.93
C ASN A 78 7.97 -27.97 14.34
N ARG A 79 7.79 -27.05 13.39
CA ARG A 79 6.49 -26.75 12.78
C ARG A 79 5.97 -27.83 11.84
N TYR A 80 6.81 -28.77 11.44
CA TYR A 80 6.40 -30.00 10.75
C TYR A 80 5.72 -31.01 11.69
N GLU A 81 5.81 -30.82 13.01
CA GLU A 81 5.24 -31.73 14.03
C GLU A 81 4.15 -31.06 14.87
N LYS A 82 4.35 -29.80 15.30
CA LYS A 82 3.47 -29.10 16.24
C LYS A 82 3.55 -27.59 16.10
N THR A 83 2.46 -26.90 16.45
CA THR A 83 2.38 -25.44 16.41
C THR A 83 2.90 -24.78 17.68
N GLY A 84 3.26 -23.50 17.59
CA GLY A 84 3.61 -22.66 18.74
C GLY A 84 2.40 -21.91 19.31
N MET A 85 2.63 -20.92 20.18
CA MET A 85 1.59 -20.02 20.71
C MET A 85 0.83 -19.23 19.62
N CYS A 86 1.43 -19.04 18.45
CA CYS A 86 0.76 -18.49 17.27
C CYS A 86 -0.16 -19.49 16.54
N LEU A 87 -0.23 -20.76 16.94
CA LEU A 87 -1.10 -21.79 16.35
C LEU A 87 -0.92 -22.06 14.83
N ILE A 88 0.16 -21.56 14.22
CA ILE A 88 0.53 -21.80 12.81
C ILE A 88 1.61 -22.90 12.69
N GLY A 89 1.51 -23.72 11.64
CA GLY A 89 2.43 -24.81 11.29
C GLY A 89 3.36 -24.43 10.11
N THR A 90 3.44 -25.32 9.12
CA THR A 90 4.19 -25.13 7.86
C THR A 90 3.60 -24.06 6.97
N ASP A 91 2.28 -24.06 6.84
CA ASP A 91 1.53 -23.24 5.87
C ASP A 91 1.17 -21.89 6.50
N VAL A 92 0.98 -20.84 5.69
CA VAL A 92 0.35 -19.61 6.19
C VAL A 92 -1.17 -19.81 6.30
N VAL A 93 -1.83 -18.96 7.07
CA VAL A 93 -3.29 -18.80 7.02
C VAL A 93 -3.55 -17.35 6.65
N VAL A 94 -4.33 -17.11 5.60
CA VAL A 94 -4.63 -15.77 5.11
C VAL A 94 -6.13 -15.54 5.14
N ASN A 95 -6.56 -14.40 5.68
CA ASN A 95 -7.96 -14.04 5.76
C ASN A 95 -8.43 -13.27 4.51
N VAL A 96 -7.66 -12.26 4.11
CA VAL A 96 -7.95 -11.38 2.96
C VAL A 96 -6.70 -11.19 2.12
N ILE A 97 -6.87 -11.24 0.80
CA ILE A 97 -5.88 -10.85 -0.21
C ILE A 97 -6.59 -9.91 -1.18
N ALA A 98 -6.33 -8.60 -1.11
CA ALA A 98 -7.04 -7.61 -1.92
C ALA A 98 -6.26 -6.28 -2.06
N PRO A 99 -6.52 -5.49 -3.12
CA PRO A 99 -6.23 -4.05 -3.12
C PRO A 99 -6.94 -3.37 -1.95
N HIS A 100 -6.19 -2.63 -1.13
CA HIS A 100 -6.68 -1.99 0.09
C HIS A 100 -6.35 -0.50 0.11
N PHE A 101 -7.30 0.29 0.62
CA PHE A 101 -7.32 1.76 0.59
C PHE A 101 -7.51 2.36 2.00
N GLY A 102 -6.92 1.72 3.01
CA GLY A 102 -6.91 2.18 4.42
C GLY A 102 -5.53 2.25 5.07
N GLU A 103 -4.44 2.20 4.29
CA GLU A 103 -3.06 2.35 4.78
C GLU A 103 -2.58 3.80 4.54
N GLU A 104 -1.37 4.15 4.96
CA GLU A 104 -0.80 5.49 4.72
C GLU A 104 -0.90 5.89 3.23
N PRO A 105 -1.26 7.14 2.89
CA PRO A 105 -1.39 7.58 1.49
C PRO A 105 -0.14 7.36 0.61
N CYS A 106 1.06 7.47 1.18
CA CYS A 106 2.32 7.13 0.49
C CYS A 106 2.53 5.61 0.27
N VAL A 107 1.83 4.76 1.03
CA VAL A 107 1.80 3.30 0.86
C VAL A 107 0.74 2.91 -0.18
N GLN A 108 -0.52 3.32 0.03
CA GLN A 108 -1.62 2.88 -0.82
C GLN A 108 -1.67 3.55 -2.21
N GLY A 109 -1.18 4.78 -2.34
CA GLY A 109 -1.23 5.54 -3.58
C GLY A 109 -2.64 5.62 -4.18
N HIS A 110 -2.72 5.58 -5.52
CA HIS A 110 -3.98 5.70 -6.27
C HIS A 110 -4.60 4.36 -6.74
N ASN A 111 -3.88 3.22 -6.61
CA ASN A 111 -4.37 1.89 -6.99
C ASN A 111 -4.54 0.94 -5.79
N GLY A 112 -4.26 1.42 -4.57
CA GLY A 112 -4.29 0.62 -3.35
C GLY A 112 -2.99 -0.12 -3.06
N SER A 113 -2.88 -0.51 -1.80
CA SER A 113 -1.88 -1.42 -1.24
C SER A 113 -2.27 -2.86 -1.56
N GLY A 114 -1.30 -3.72 -1.92
CA GLY A 114 -1.54 -5.14 -2.19
C GLY A 114 -1.62 -5.94 -0.91
N SER A 115 -2.67 -5.74 -0.11
CA SER A 115 -2.72 -6.17 1.28
C SER A 115 -3.10 -7.64 1.45
N VAL A 116 -2.27 -8.33 2.25
CA VAL A 116 -2.32 -9.76 2.57
C VAL A 116 -2.42 -9.91 4.08
N PHE A 117 -3.62 -10.14 4.59
CA PHE A 117 -3.91 -10.21 6.02
C PHE A 117 -3.69 -11.63 6.57
N ILE A 118 -2.55 -11.82 7.24
CA ILE A 118 -2.22 -13.08 7.90
C ILE A 118 -3.12 -13.28 9.13
N SER A 119 -3.68 -14.49 9.29
CA SER A 119 -4.42 -14.88 10.48
C SER A 119 -3.48 -15.49 11.54
N MET A 120 -3.90 -15.40 12.80
CA MET A 120 -3.07 -15.50 14.02
C MET A 120 -2.08 -14.34 14.19
N CYS A 121 -1.48 -14.29 15.37
CA CYS A 121 -0.47 -13.32 15.78
C CYS A 121 0.42 -13.95 16.87
N ASN A 122 1.60 -13.38 17.12
CA ASN A 122 2.47 -13.70 18.27
C ASN A 122 2.10 -12.92 19.55
N LEU A 123 1.32 -11.83 19.45
CA LEU A 123 0.75 -11.07 20.58
C LEU A 123 -0.73 -11.43 20.83
N ARG A 124 -1.27 -10.99 21.97
CA ARG A 124 -2.72 -11.05 22.27
C ARG A 124 -3.20 -9.70 22.81
N CYS A 125 -3.09 -8.68 21.97
CA CYS A 125 -3.48 -7.30 22.26
C CYS A 125 -4.94 -7.21 22.74
N SER A 126 -5.14 -6.71 23.95
CA SER A 126 -6.44 -6.70 24.64
C SER A 126 -7.45 -5.73 24.01
N PHE A 127 -6.96 -4.83 23.17
CA PHE A 127 -7.69 -3.81 22.41
C PHE A 127 -7.68 -4.06 20.88
N CYS A 128 -7.25 -5.26 20.43
CA CYS A 128 -7.03 -5.56 19.01
C CYS A 128 -8.29 -5.29 18.16
N GLN A 129 -8.21 -4.38 17.19
CA GLN A 129 -9.26 -4.18 16.19
C GLN A 129 -9.47 -5.48 15.38
N ASN A 130 -8.40 -6.01 14.81
CA ASN A 130 -8.35 -7.24 14.00
C ASN A 130 -8.43 -8.55 14.84
N HIS A 131 -9.13 -8.56 15.97
CA HIS A 131 -9.16 -9.70 16.91
C HIS A 131 -9.71 -11.00 16.30
N ASP A 132 -10.70 -10.89 15.43
CA ASP A 132 -11.34 -11.96 14.68
C ASP A 132 -10.42 -12.68 13.67
N ILE A 133 -9.31 -12.04 13.26
CA ILE A 133 -8.28 -12.67 12.42
C ILE A 133 -6.98 -12.95 13.18
N SER A 134 -6.58 -12.10 14.14
CA SER A 134 -5.32 -12.21 14.88
C SER A 134 -5.40 -13.09 16.13
N HIS A 135 -6.59 -13.28 16.73
CA HIS A 135 -6.79 -14.15 17.91
C HIS A 135 -7.57 -15.43 17.58
N GLN A 136 -8.17 -15.54 16.39
CA GLN A 136 -8.93 -16.71 15.91
C GLN A 136 -8.38 -17.19 14.57
N LYS A 137 -8.34 -18.51 14.32
CA LYS A 137 -7.83 -19.07 13.05
C LYS A 137 -8.92 -18.94 11.99
N ASN A 138 -8.85 -17.87 11.19
CA ASN A 138 -9.91 -17.45 10.29
C ASN A 138 -9.34 -17.14 8.90
N GLY A 139 -9.79 -17.85 7.86
CA GLY A 139 -9.24 -17.77 6.52
C GLY A 139 -8.84 -19.13 5.96
N PHE A 140 -8.10 -19.11 4.86
CA PHE A 140 -7.64 -20.30 4.11
C PHE A 140 -6.15 -20.54 4.35
N ASN A 141 -5.71 -21.81 4.38
CA ASN A 141 -4.29 -22.13 4.42
C ASN A 141 -3.69 -21.97 3.01
N LEU A 142 -2.44 -21.51 2.89
CA LEU A 142 -1.67 -21.50 1.64
C LEU A 142 -0.25 -22.01 1.89
N SER A 143 0.28 -22.75 0.92
CA SER A 143 1.73 -22.96 0.78
C SER A 143 2.45 -21.63 0.46
N PRO A 144 3.77 -21.52 0.70
CA PRO A 144 4.56 -20.37 0.27
C PRO A 144 4.46 -20.09 -1.23
N GLU A 145 4.41 -21.14 -2.05
CA GLU A 145 4.31 -21.07 -3.50
C GLU A 145 2.96 -20.45 -3.92
N GLU A 146 1.84 -20.96 -3.41
CA GLU A 146 0.51 -20.38 -3.67
C GLU A 146 0.39 -18.93 -3.16
N LEU A 147 1.04 -18.61 -2.03
CA LEU A 147 1.11 -17.23 -1.51
C LEU A 147 1.86 -16.30 -2.48
N GLY A 148 2.96 -16.77 -3.07
CA GLY A 148 3.68 -16.02 -4.10
C GLY A 148 2.86 -15.85 -5.39
N ASP A 149 2.10 -16.87 -5.80
CA ASP A 149 1.14 -16.75 -6.91
C ASP A 149 0.05 -15.69 -6.64
N TRP A 150 -0.34 -15.49 -5.38
CA TRP A 150 -1.23 -14.41 -4.99
C TRP A 150 -0.57 -13.02 -5.04
N PHE A 151 0.72 -12.90 -4.77
CA PHE A 151 1.46 -11.65 -5.00
C PHE A 151 1.48 -11.27 -6.48
N LEU A 152 1.65 -12.23 -7.39
CA LEU A 152 1.57 -12.02 -8.84
C LEU A 152 0.16 -11.58 -9.26
N LYS A 153 -0.90 -12.22 -8.76
CA LYS A 153 -2.30 -11.82 -9.04
C LYS A 153 -2.60 -10.39 -8.58
N LEU A 154 -2.09 -9.99 -7.41
CA LEU A 154 -2.19 -8.61 -6.93
C LEU A 154 -1.50 -7.62 -7.90
N GLN A 155 -0.28 -7.94 -8.36
CA GLN A 155 0.44 -7.14 -9.35
C GLN A 155 -0.31 -7.03 -10.69
N GLU A 156 -0.68 -8.16 -11.30
CA GLU A 156 -1.17 -8.22 -12.68
C GLU A 156 -2.64 -7.78 -12.82
N VAL A 157 -3.50 -8.28 -11.91
CA VAL A 157 -4.95 -8.05 -11.95
C VAL A 157 -5.32 -6.86 -11.06
N GLY A 158 -4.79 -6.82 -9.83
CA GLY A 158 -5.04 -5.73 -8.88
C GLY A 158 -4.34 -4.42 -9.24
N LYS A 159 -3.19 -4.46 -9.91
CA LYS A 159 -2.38 -3.30 -10.35
C LYS A 159 -1.98 -2.36 -9.22
N VAL A 160 -1.88 -2.92 -8.01
CA VAL A 160 -1.52 -2.25 -6.76
C VAL A 160 -0.10 -1.69 -6.77
N HIS A 161 0.21 -0.78 -5.85
CA HIS A 161 1.51 -0.08 -5.80
C HIS A 161 2.62 -0.85 -5.08
N ASN A 162 2.27 -1.90 -4.34
CA ASN A 162 3.13 -2.69 -3.47
C ASN A 162 2.50 -4.07 -3.18
N ILE A 163 3.25 -4.98 -2.57
CA ILE A 163 2.70 -6.12 -1.84
C ILE A 163 2.92 -5.87 -0.35
N ASN A 164 1.85 -5.84 0.44
CA ASN A 164 1.87 -5.49 1.85
C ASN A 164 1.37 -6.68 2.67
N ILE A 165 2.22 -7.19 3.56
CA ILE A 165 1.94 -8.40 4.33
C ILE A 165 1.74 -8.01 5.79
N ILE A 166 0.52 -8.18 6.29
CA ILE A 166 0.05 -7.68 7.58
C ILE A 166 0.03 -8.82 8.61
N THR A 167 0.66 -8.60 9.76
CA THR A 167 0.95 -9.61 10.81
C THR A 167 1.82 -10.83 10.34
N PRO A 168 2.95 -10.62 9.64
CA PRO A 168 3.80 -11.70 9.11
C PRO A 168 4.80 -12.29 10.13
N GLU A 169 4.96 -11.73 11.32
CA GLU A 169 6.09 -11.97 12.24
C GLU A 169 6.23 -13.45 12.66
N HIS A 170 5.12 -14.16 12.67
CA HIS A 170 5.05 -15.57 13.05
C HIS A 170 5.05 -16.52 11.84
N VAL A 171 5.23 -16.02 10.61
CA VAL A 171 5.29 -16.78 9.34
C VAL A 171 6.42 -16.32 8.40
N VAL A 172 7.45 -15.66 8.95
CA VAL A 172 8.57 -15.11 8.17
C VAL A 172 9.26 -16.09 7.21
N PRO A 173 9.50 -17.38 7.52
CA PRO A 173 10.03 -18.35 6.58
C PRO A 173 9.13 -18.55 5.36
N GLN A 174 7.83 -18.67 5.57
CA GLN A 174 6.85 -18.83 4.50
C GLN A 174 6.81 -17.57 3.62
N VAL A 175 6.81 -16.39 4.23
CA VAL A 175 6.87 -15.10 3.53
C VAL A 175 8.17 -14.98 2.70
N ALA A 176 9.32 -15.35 3.26
CA ALA A 176 10.59 -15.32 2.55
C ALA A 176 10.63 -16.30 1.36
N LEU A 177 10.06 -17.49 1.52
CA LEU A 177 9.90 -18.46 0.43
C LEU A 177 8.93 -17.93 -0.66
N ALA A 178 7.81 -17.33 -0.27
CA ALA A 178 6.82 -16.76 -1.18
C ALA A 178 7.36 -15.58 -2.01
N ILE A 179 8.13 -14.67 -1.39
CA ILE A 179 8.79 -13.56 -2.10
C ILE A 179 9.79 -14.12 -3.13
N LEU A 180 10.58 -15.14 -2.75
CA LEU A 180 11.55 -15.77 -3.66
C LEU A 180 10.89 -16.56 -4.79
N HIS A 181 9.74 -17.21 -4.55
CA HIS A 181 8.93 -17.85 -5.60
C HIS A 181 8.33 -16.81 -6.55
N ALA A 182 7.67 -15.78 -6.03
CA ALA A 182 7.04 -14.74 -6.84
C ALA A 182 8.06 -13.95 -7.67
N ARG A 183 9.25 -13.66 -7.11
CA ARG A 183 10.38 -13.07 -7.84
C ARG A 183 10.76 -13.91 -9.06
N ASP A 184 10.99 -15.20 -8.87
CA ASP A 184 11.45 -16.11 -9.93
C ASP A 184 10.38 -16.27 -11.04
N HIS A 185 9.14 -15.83 -10.78
CA HIS A 185 8.00 -15.76 -11.71
C HIS A 185 7.61 -14.34 -12.17
N GLY A 186 8.39 -13.30 -11.85
CA GLY A 186 8.21 -11.94 -12.41
C GLY A 186 7.53 -10.91 -11.51
N LEU A 187 7.53 -11.09 -10.18
CA LEU A 187 7.16 -9.99 -9.26
C LEU A 187 8.16 -8.82 -9.38
N MET A 188 7.62 -7.60 -9.46
CA MET A 188 8.36 -6.33 -9.61
C MET A 188 7.93 -5.24 -8.62
N LEU A 189 6.90 -5.48 -7.80
CA LEU A 189 6.43 -4.52 -6.80
C LEU A 189 7.28 -4.54 -5.52
N PRO A 190 7.38 -3.41 -4.78
CA PRO A 190 8.03 -3.37 -3.47
C PRO A 190 7.28 -4.23 -2.44
N ILE A 191 8.03 -4.87 -1.53
CA ILE A 191 7.48 -5.59 -0.37
C ILE A 191 7.41 -4.68 0.85
N ILE A 192 6.22 -4.59 1.45
CA ILE A 192 5.95 -3.93 2.73
C ILE A 192 5.68 -4.99 3.80
N TYR A 193 6.35 -4.84 4.93
CA TYR A 193 6.26 -5.72 6.09
C TYR A 193 5.56 -4.97 7.24
N ASN A 194 4.26 -5.21 7.39
CA ASN A 194 3.36 -4.52 8.34
C ASN A 194 3.23 -5.35 9.62
N THR A 195 3.90 -4.91 10.68
CA THR A 195 4.26 -5.71 11.87
C THR A 195 3.88 -5.03 13.18
N SER A 196 3.61 -5.81 14.23
CA SER A 196 3.48 -5.33 15.60
C SER A 196 4.81 -4.93 16.28
N ALA A 197 5.93 -5.00 15.55
CA ALA A 197 7.31 -4.85 16.01
C ALA A 197 7.81 -5.96 16.97
N TYR A 198 7.01 -7.01 17.24
CA TYR A 198 7.41 -8.14 18.10
C TYR A 198 8.12 -9.26 17.30
N ASP A 199 9.05 -8.85 16.43
CA ASP A 199 9.89 -9.71 15.61
C ASP A 199 11.13 -10.22 16.37
N SER A 200 11.81 -11.26 15.87
CA SER A 200 13.15 -11.63 16.35
C SER A 200 14.24 -11.14 15.40
N LEU A 201 15.44 -10.86 15.93
CA LEU A 201 16.58 -10.49 15.08
C LEU A 201 16.90 -11.58 14.03
N ALA A 202 16.65 -12.85 14.36
CA ALA A 202 16.84 -13.97 13.45
C ALA A 202 15.80 -14.02 12.30
N SER A 203 14.56 -13.57 12.53
CA SER A 203 13.58 -13.43 11.44
C SER A 203 13.88 -12.21 10.56
N LEU A 204 14.35 -11.11 11.16
CA LEU A 204 14.80 -9.92 10.42
C LEU A 204 16.06 -10.20 9.57
N GLU A 205 17.02 -11.03 10.02
CA GLU A 205 18.17 -11.46 9.21
C GLU A 205 17.72 -12.27 7.97
N LEU A 206 16.65 -13.07 8.09
CA LEU A 206 16.08 -13.78 6.94
C LEU A 206 15.43 -12.81 5.94
N LEU A 207 14.81 -11.73 6.42
CA LEU A 207 14.13 -10.71 5.61
C LEU A 207 15.06 -9.66 4.99
N ASP A 208 16.31 -9.54 5.46
CA ASP A 208 17.22 -8.53 4.89
C ASP A 208 17.48 -8.76 3.39
N GLY A 209 17.34 -7.73 2.58
CA GLY A 209 17.40 -7.85 1.13
C GLY A 209 16.18 -8.54 0.50
N LEU A 210 15.12 -8.85 1.26
CA LEU A 210 13.81 -9.26 0.74
C LEU A 210 12.75 -8.18 0.94
N VAL A 211 12.74 -7.52 2.10
CA VAL A 211 11.81 -6.44 2.44
C VAL A 211 12.38 -5.08 2.05
N ASP A 212 11.53 -4.25 1.45
CA ASP A 212 11.86 -2.91 0.99
C ASP A 212 11.41 -1.84 2.00
N ILE A 213 10.18 -1.97 2.52
CA ILE A 213 9.60 -1.07 3.52
C ILE A 213 9.20 -1.86 4.77
N TYR A 214 9.61 -1.39 5.94
CA TYR A 214 9.08 -1.86 7.21
C TYR A 214 8.04 -0.86 7.74
N LEU A 215 6.89 -1.39 8.18
CA LEU A 215 5.76 -0.64 8.72
C LEU A 215 5.45 -1.14 10.15
N PRO A 216 6.35 -0.90 11.14
CA PRO A 216 6.20 -1.39 12.51
C PRO A 216 5.31 -0.52 13.41
N ASP A 217 4.35 -1.14 14.08
CA ASP A 217 3.60 -0.53 15.16
C ASP A 217 4.39 -0.58 16.48
N PHE A 218 4.88 0.56 17.00
CA PHE A 218 5.39 0.64 18.38
C PHE A 218 4.23 0.99 19.33
N LYS A 219 3.70 -0.02 20.04
CA LYS A 219 2.41 0.08 20.74
C LYS A 219 2.49 0.73 22.13
N VAL A 220 3.37 0.23 23.01
CA VAL A 220 3.50 0.65 24.42
C VAL A 220 4.95 0.49 24.90
N TRP A 221 5.34 1.19 25.97
CA TRP A 221 6.71 1.30 26.48
C TRP A 221 6.95 0.57 27.81
N GLU A 222 5.99 0.57 28.73
CA GLU A 222 6.17 -0.02 30.06
C GLU A 222 6.06 -1.55 30.02
N PRO A 223 6.95 -2.32 30.68
CA PRO A 223 6.79 -3.77 30.83
C PRO A 223 5.47 -4.17 31.50
N ALA A 224 4.99 -3.35 32.44
CA ALA A 224 3.69 -3.55 33.10
C ALA A 224 2.52 -3.40 32.12
N THR A 225 2.51 -2.34 31.31
CA THR A 225 1.49 -2.10 30.28
C THR A 225 1.57 -3.15 29.17
N SER A 226 2.77 -3.50 28.73
CA SER A 226 3.05 -4.58 27.77
C SER A 226 2.45 -5.92 28.23
N LYS A 227 2.76 -6.33 29.47
CA LYS A 227 2.22 -7.55 30.09
C LYS A 227 0.70 -7.50 30.25
N ARG A 228 0.16 -6.34 30.69
CA ARG A 228 -1.27 -6.12 30.90
C ARG A 228 -2.07 -6.18 29.59
N LEU A 229 -1.62 -5.48 28.56
CA LEU A 229 -2.38 -5.28 27.32
C LEU A 229 -2.00 -6.27 26.21
N LEU A 230 -0.72 -6.52 25.96
CA LEU A 230 -0.24 -7.30 24.80
C LEU A 230 0.02 -8.78 25.10
N LYS A 231 0.15 -9.13 26.39
CA LYS A 231 0.56 -10.46 26.90
C LYS A 231 2.00 -10.84 26.50
N ALA A 232 2.88 -9.85 26.55
CA ALA A 232 4.33 -9.96 26.43
C ALA A 232 4.94 -8.89 27.34
N ASP A 233 5.74 -9.24 28.34
CA ASP A 233 6.40 -8.31 29.26
C ASP A 233 7.64 -7.66 28.63
N ASP A 234 8.29 -8.41 27.72
CA ASP A 234 9.50 -8.06 26.98
C ASP A 234 9.24 -7.17 25.75
N TYR A 235 7.97 -6.94 25.40
CA TYR A 235 7.56 -6.28 24.15
C TYR A 235 8.34 -5.00 23.84
N ALA A 236 8.40 -4.04 24.76
CA ALA A 236 9.04 -2.75 24.49
C ALA A 236 10.56 -2.86 24.30
N ALA A 237 11.22 -3.86 24.90
CA ALA A 237 12.63 -4.13 24.63
C ALA A 237 12.81 -4.75 23.24
N ALA A 238 11.98 -5.75 22.89
CA ALA A 238 12.01 -6.38 21.58
C ALA A 238 11.68 -5.40 20.44
N ALA A 239 10.69 -4.51 20.63
CA ALA A 239 10.27 -3.51 19.65
C ALA A 239 11.37 -2.48 19.34
N ARG A 240 12.17 -2.07 20.34
CA ARG A 240 13.31 -1.18 20.09
C ARG A 240 14.39 -1.84 19.24
N GLU A 241 14.76 -3.06 19.58
CA GLU A 241 15.81 -3.79 18.86
C GLU A 241 15.35 -4.26 17.47
N SER A 242 14.07 -4.59 17.30
CA SER A 242 13.49 -4.90 15.99
C SER A 242 13.43 -3.66 15.09
N ILE A 243 12.95 -2.51 15.59
CA ILE A 243 12.90 -1.26 14.80
C ILE A 243 14.31 -0.77 14.42
N LYS A 244 15.30 -0.87 15.33
CA LYS A 244 16.71 -0.61 14.99
C LYS A 244 17.21 -1.53 13.89
N ALA A 245 16.94 -2.84 13.98
CA ALA A 245 17.37 -3.80 12.97
C ALA A 245 16.66 -3.59 11.63
N MET A 246 15.38 -3.19 11.61
CA MET A 246 14.66 -2.77 10.41
C MET A 246 15.32 -1.54 9.78
N HIS A 247 15.55 -0.48 10.56
CA HIS A 247 16.17 0.77 10.08
C HIS A 247 17.59 0.52 9.56
N ALA A 248 18.41 -0.30 10.23
CA ALA A 248 19.73 -0.68 9.75
C ALA A 248 19.74 -1.38 8.38
N GLN A 249 18.63 -2.01 7.96
CA GLN A 249 18.50 -2.67 6.65
C GLN A 249 18.03 -1.73 5.53
N VAL A 250 17.11 -0.81 5.82
CA VAL A 250 16.41 -0.01 4.79
C VAL A 250 16.56 1.51 4.96
N GLY A 251 16.99 2.00 6.11
CA GLY A 251 17.11 3.42 6.44
C GLY A 251 15.78 4.13 6.62
N ASP A 252 15.83 5.46 6.59
CA ASP A 252 14.67 6.34 6.62
C ASP A 252 13.79 6.18 5.37
N LEU A 253 12.54 6.65 5.44
CA LEU A 253 11.58 6.46 4.38
C LEU A 253 11.94 7.25 3.12
N CYS A 254 12.12 6.53 2.02
CA CYS A 254 12.44 7.03 0.70
C CYS A 254 11.28 6.77 -0.28
N PHE A 255 11.01 7.75 -1.12
CA PHE A 255 9.86 7.81 -2.02
C PHE A 255 10.31 8.01 -3.47
N THR A 256 9.44 7.68 -4.42
CA THR A 256 9.55 8.14 -5.82
C THR A 256 8.88 9.52 -6.01
N PRO A 257 9.13 10.22 -7.15
CA PRO A 257 8.55 11.53 -7.45
C PRO A 257 7.01 11.64 -7.42
N ASP A 258 6.30 10.51 -7.46
CA ASP A 258 4.84 10.40 -7.33
C ASP A 258 4.34 10.42 -5.87
N GLY A 259 5.25 10.55 -4.90
CA GLY A 259 4.93 10.51 -3.47
C GLY A 259 4.72 9.09 -2.91
N LEU A 260 4.94 8.04 -3.71
CA LEU A 260 4.85 6.66 -3.25
C LEU A 260 6.13 6.28 -2.51
N ALA A 261 6.00 5.76 -1.29
CA ALA A 261 7.11 5.15 -0.58
C ALA A 261 7.59 3.90 -1.35
N LYS A 262 8.92 3.71 -1.43
CA LYS A 262 9.53 2.53 -2.07
C LYS A 262 10.56 1.82 -1.19
N LYS A 263 11.14 2.49 -0.20
CA LYS A 263 12.13 1.90 0.72
C LYS A 263 12.08 2.60 2.08
N GLY A 264 12.43 1.92 3.17
CA GLY A 264 12.68 2.55 4.47
C GLY A 264 11.72 2.14 5.59
N VAL A 265 11.77 2.84 6.73
CA VAL A 265 10.88 2.59 7.88
C VAL A 265 9.86 3.71 8.04
N LEU A 266 8.58 3.35 8.17
CA LEU A 266 7.52 4.22 8.72
C LEU A 266 7.00 3.59 10.00
N VAL A 267 7.29 4.19 11.16
CA VAL A 267 6.82 3.67 12.45
C VAL A 267 5.40 4.15 12.72
N ARG A 268 4.52 3.30 13.23
CA ARG A 268 3.16 3.67 13.63
C ARG A 268 3.02 3.64 15.14
N HIS A 269 2.33 4.61 15.71
CA HIS A 269 2.02 4.65 17.14
C HIS A 269 0.55 4.98 17.35
N LEU A 270 -0.21 4.03 17.90
CA LEU A 270 -1.61 4.24 18.27
C LEU A 270 -1.67 4.94 19.63
N VAL A 271 -2.09 6.21 19.65
CA VAL A 271 -2.24 6.95 20.91
C VAL A 271 -3.40 6.35 21.68
N MET A 272 -3.12 5.91 22.91
CA MET A 272 -4.10 5.23 23.77
C MET A 272 -4.47 6.09 24.99
N PRO A 273 -5.74 6.03 25.45
CA PRO A 273 -6.20 6.69 26.67
C PRO A 273 -5.26 6.51 27.88
N GLY A 274 -4.78 7.61 28.46
CA GLY A 274 -3.93 7.64 29.65
C GLY A 274 -2.54 7.02 29.48
N LEU A 275 -2.07 6.79 28.25
CA LEU A 275 -0.74 6.23 27.93
C LEU A 275 0.13 7.22 27.13
N GLU A 276 -0.21 8.51 27.09
CA GLU A 276 0.52 9.53 26.35
C GLU A 276 1.98 9.66 26.81
N GLU A 277 2.29 9.44 28.09
CA GLU A 277 3.67 9.41 28.61
C GLU A 277 4.47 8.18 28.13
N GLU A 278 3.81 7.09 27.72
CA GLU A 278 4.46 5.99 27.00
C GLU A 278 4.74 6.39 25.54
N GLY A 279 3.77 7.04 24.88
CA GLY A 279 3.92 7.58 23.53
C GLY A 279 5.07 8.60 23.40
N LYS A 280 5.18 9.55 24.34
CA LYS A 280 6.29 10.52 24.38
C LYS A 280 7.67 9.85 24.43
N ARG A 281 7.80 8.75 25.19
CA ARG A 281 9.06 8.00 25.32
C ARG A 281 9.37 7.17 24.07
N ILE A 282 8.34 6.69 23.36
CA ILE A 282 8.47 6.10 22.02
C ILE A 282 8.99 7.15 21.03
N MET A 283 8.42 8.36 20.98
CA MET A 283 8.89 9.44 20.09
C MET A 283 10.34 9.83 20.40
N LYS A 284 10.67 9.99 21.69
CA LYS A 284 12.04 10.26 22.14
C LYS A 284 13.03 9.18 21.71
N PHE A 285 12.69 7.90 21.92
CA PHE A 285 13.50 6.76 21.48
C PHE A 285 13.77 6.79 19.98
N LEU A 286 12.75 7.05 19.16
CA LEU A 286 12.92 7.06 17.71
C LEU A 286 13.91 8.15 17.26
N ALA A 287 13.82 9.35 17.82
CA ALA A 287 14.72 10.46 17.50
C ALA A 287 16.15 10.31 18.08
N GLU A 288 16.31 9.66 19.24
CA GLU A 288 17.63 9.48 19.89
C GLU A 288 18.37 8.20 19.47
N GLU A 289 17.66 7.10 19.21
CA GLU A 289 18.25 5.76 19.03
C GLU A 289 17.96 5.09 17.67
N VAL A 290 17.14 5.70 16.79
CA VAL A 290 16.84 5.17 15.44
C VAL A 290 17.23 6.20 14.38
N SER A 291 16.47 7.29 14.25
CA SER A 291 16.78 8.42 13.38
C SER A 291 15.85 9.60 13.68
N ARG A 292 16.42 10.81 13.62
CA ARG A 292 15.64 12.06 13.66
C ARG A 292 14.74 12.22 12.44
N ASP A 293 15.16 11.71 11.29
CA ASP A 293 14.41 11.72 10.03
C ASP A 293 13.42 10.54 9.89
N CYS A 294 13.26 9.73 10.94
CA CYS A 294 12.34 8.60 10.95
C CYS A 294 10.89 9.08 10.74
N PHE A 295 10.20 8.56 9.72
CA PHE A 295 8.78 8.85 9.50
C PHE A 295 7.93 8.15 10.55
N VAL A 296 6.96 8.88 11.13
CA VAL A 296 6.05 8.38 12.16
C VAL A 296 4.60 8.74 11.85
N ASN A 297 3.71 7.75 11.82
CA ASN A 297 2.27 7.96 11.87
C ASN A 297 1.78 7.89 13.34
N ILE A 298 1.37 9.04 13.88
CA ILE A 298 0.75 9.15 15.20
C ILE A 298 -0.76 9.01 15.02
N MET A 299 -1.28 7.81 15.28
CA MET A 299 -2.66 7.43 14.98
C MET A 299 -3.59 7.79 16.14
N GLU A 300 -4.58 8.64 15.85
CA GLU A 300 -5.65 9.07 16.76
C GLU A 300 -6.85 8.11 16.81
N GLN A 301 -6.83 7.05 15.99
CA GLN A 301 -7.97 6.18 15.66
C GLN A 301 -8.31 5.15 16.76
N TYR A 302 -7.96 5.40 18.03
CA TYR A 302 -8.23 4.46 19.11
C TYR A 302 -9.71 4.44 19.48
N HIS A 303 -10.32 3.25 19.38
CA HIS A 303 -11.59 2.94 20.01
C HIS A 303 -11.51 1.61 20.79
N PRO A 304 -12.34 1.43 21.83
CA PRO A 304 -12.43 0.16 22.53
C PRO A 304 -12.78 -1.02 21.60
N HIS A 305 -12.06 -2.13 21.75
CA HIS A 305 -12.32 -3.37 21.01
C HIS A 305 -11.82 -4.63 21.75
N ALA A 306 -12.00 -5.81 21.14
CA ALA A 306 -11.55 -7.14 21.60
C ALA A 306 -12.00 -7.58 23.00
N HIS A 307 -11.32 -7.10 24.05
CA HIS A 307 -11.57 -7.43 25.46
C HIS A 307 -11.81 -6.21 26.34
N VAL A 308 -11.63 -4.99 25.81
CA VAL A 308 -11.97 -3.74 26.50
C VAL A 308 -13.49 -3.65 26.66
N GLY A 309 -13.97 -3.11 27.79
CA GLY A 309 -15.40 -2.89 28.08
C GLY A 309 -16.21 -4.15 28.38
N LYS A 310 -15.69 -5.37 28.14
CA LYS A 310 -16.40 -6.62 28.43
C LYS A 310 -16.43 -6.90 29.94
N PRO A 311 -17.54 -7.43 30.52
CA PRO A 311 -17.64 -7.71 31.95
C PRO A 311 -16.50 -8.59 32.48
N ARG A 312 -16.01 -8.31 33.70
CA ARG A 312 -15.08 -9.21 34.40
C ARG A 312 -15.83 -10.47 34.82
N ARG A 313 -15.45 -11.62 34.25
CA ARG A 313 -15.93 -12.93 34.72
C ARG A 313 -15.60 -13.06 36.21
N LYS A 314 -16.63 -13.21 37.05
CA LYS A 314 -16.48 -13.63 38.45
C LYS A 314 -16.00 -15.09 38.46
N THR A 315 -14.68 -15.29 38.49
CA THR A 315 -14.09 -16.62 38.74
C THR A 315 -14.60 -17.11 40.09
N GLY A 316 -15.13 -18.33 40.15
CA GLY A 316 -15.93 -18.79 41.28
C GLY A 316 -15.16 -18.86 42.60
N SER A 317 -15.29 -17.80 43.42
CA SER A 317 -15.23 -17.98 44.87
C SER A 317 -16.36 -18.92 45.30
N LYS A 318 -16.12 -19.73 46.32
CA LYS A 318 -17.14 -20.66 46.84
C LYS A 318 -18.36 -19.91 47.39
N ILE A 319 -19.48 -20.62 47.39
CA ILE A 319 -20.75 -20.18 47.98
C ILE A 319 -20.55 -19.95 49.48
N GLU A 320 -20.78 -18.73 49.94
CA GLU A 320 -21.53 -18.46 51.17
C GLU A 320 -22.57 -17.37 50.86
N ALA A 321 -23.83 -17.64 51.18
CA ALA A 321 -24.95 -16.79 50.78
C ALA A 321 -25.33 -15.80 51.88
N ALA A 322 -24.61 -14.67 51.94
CA ALA A 322 -25.04 -13.53 52.75
C ALA A 322 -26.15 -12.77 52.02
N VAL A 323 -27.39 -12.88 52.51
CA VAL A 323 -28.54 -12.13 51.98
C VAL A 323 -28.43 -10.66 52.42
N GLY A 324 -28.01 -9.80 51.49
CA GLY A 324 -27.96 -8.35 51.68
C GLY A 324 -28.24 -7.63 50.37
N GLN A 325 -29.29 -6.81 50.34
CA GLN A 325 -29.60 -5.97 49.18
C GLN A 325 -28.57 -4.85 49.07
N SER A 326 -27.90 -4.77 47.91
CA SER A 326 -27.02 -3.64 47.57
C SER A 326 -27.36 -3.14 46.17
N GLU A 327 -28.23 -2.13 46.10
CA GLU A 327 -28.48 -1.40 44.87
C GLU A 327 -27.20 -0.66 44.43
N GLY A 328 -27.00 -0.51 43.11
CA GLY A 328 -25.91 0.33 42.58
C GLY A 328 -24.53 -0.34 42.43
N ALA A 329 -24.41 -1.67 42.54
CA ALA A 329 -23.19 -2.39 42.21
C ALA A 329 -22.84 -2.30 40.71
N LYS A 330 -22.10 -1.26 40.31
CA LYS A 330 -21.59 -1.08 38.93
C LYS A 330 -20.84 -2.34 38.48
N GLU A 331 -21.22 -2.90 37.33
CA GLU A 331 -20.48 -4.03 36.75
C GLU A 331 -19.06 -3.61 36.39
N GLU A 332 -18.07 -4.26 37.02
CA GLU A 332 -16.68 -3.95 36.78
C GLU A 332 -16.25 -4.50 35.41
N VAL A 333 -16.05 -3.59 34.44
CA VAL A 333 -15.64 -3.95 33.08
C VAL A 333 -14.12 -4.13 32.99
N ARG A 334 -13.68 -5.00 32.07
CA ARG A 334 -12.26 -5.21 31.78
C ARG A 334 -11.65 -3.98 31.09
N TYR A 335 -10.49 -3.56 31.58
CA TYR A 335 -9.72 -2.44 31.02
C TYR A 335 -10.52 -1.12 30.96
N ALA A 336 -11.28 -0.82 32.02
CA ALA A 336 -12.12 0.38 32.13
C ALA A 336 -11.34 1.69 31.87
N ASP A 337 -10.05 1.71 32.23
CA ASP A 337 -9.11 2.80 32.00
C ASP A 337 -8.95 3.19 30.52
N ILE A 338 -9.02 2.22 29.60
CA ILE A 338 -8.94 2.43 28.16
C ILE A 338 -10.28 2.18 27.45
N ASN A 339 -11.40 2.17 28.19
CA ASN A 339 -12.75 1.97 27.65
C ASN A 339 -13.42 3.30 27.23
N ARG A 340 -12.67 4.14 26.51
CA ARG A 340 -13.11 5.42 25.93
C ARG A 340 -12.31 5.73 24.66
N ALA A 341 -12.73 6.74 23.89
CA ALA A 341 -11.87 7.34 22.87
C ALA A 341 -10.66 8.07 23.52
N VAL A 342 -9.62 8.26 22.72
CA VAL A 342 -8.51 9.18 23.02
C VAL A 342 -8.99 10.65 22.93
N THR A 343 -8.39 11.56 23.67
CA THR A 343 -8.69 13.00 23.59
C THR A 343 -7.73 13.74 22.66
N ASN A 344 -8.16 14.89 22.15
CA ASN A 344 -7.30 15.78 21.35
C ASN A 344 -6.04 16.22 22.14
N ASP A 345 -6.15 16.35 23.46
CA ASP A 345 -5.00 16.67 24.32
C ASP A 345 -4.00 15.53 24.39
N GLU A 346 -4.45 14.27 24.54
CA GLU A 346 -3.58 13.09 24.55
C GLU A 346 -2.82 12.95 23.23
N VAL A 347 -3.52 13.07 22.09
CA VAL A 347 -2.91 13.04 20.74
C VAL A 347 -1.92 14.20 20.56
N SER A 348 -2.30 15.43 20.95
CA SER A 348 -1.43 16.60 20.85
C SER A 348 -0.22 16.52 21.80
N SER A 349 -0.37 15.85 22.95
CA SER A 349 0.68 15.62 23.94
C SER A 349 1.79 14.72 23.38
N VAL A 350 1.43 13.69 22.60
CA VAL A 350 2.40 12.84 21.87
C VAL A 350 2.95 13.56 20.63
N ARG A 351 2.11 14.23 19.83
CA ARG A 351 2.55 14.97 18.63
C ARG A 351 3.60 16.04 18.96
N ARG A 352 3.35 16.87 19.98
CA ARG A 352 4.32 17.88 20.44
C ARG A 352 5.64 17.28 20.91
N ALA A 353 5.67 16.03 21.37
CA ALA A 353 6.90 15.36 21.78
C ALA A 353 7.69 14.78 20.60
N ALA A 354 7.03 14.42 19.48
CA ALA A 354 7.70 14.13 18.22
C ALA A 354 8.29 15.41 17.61
N GLU A 355 7.51 16.49 17.58
CA GLU A 355 7.94 17.80 17.10
C GLU A 355 9.13 18.37 17.91
N ALA A 356 9.06 18.30 19.24
CA ALA A 356 10.11 18.78 20.14
C ALA A 356 11.36 17.86 20.23
N ALA A 357 11.33 16.69 19.59
CA ALA A 357 12.51 15.82 19.46
C ALA A 357 13.45 16.25 18.30
N ASP A 358 13.05 17.26 17.53
CA ASP A 358 13.86 18.02 16.55
C ASP A 358 14.44 17.18 15.39
N GLY A 359 13.58 16.95 14.39
CA GLY A 359 13.97 16.46 13.06
C GLY A 359 12.88 15.75 12.27
N MET A 360 11.87 15.17 12.92
CA MET A 360 10.87 14.31 12.26
C MET A 360 10.07 15.06 11.18
N SER A 361 10.40 14.83 9.91
CA SER A 361 9.73 15.49 8.80
C SER A 361 8.31 14.93 8.62
N ASN A 362 7.30 15.74 8.93
CA ASN A 362 5.92 15.39 8.62
C ASN A 362 5.68 15.37 7.09
N GLU A 363 4.67 14.60 6.65
CA GLU A 363 4.34 14.39 5.22
C GLU A 363 4.18 15.72 4.46
N ARG A 364 3.61 16.74 5.11
CA ARG A 364 3.37 18.07 4.54
C ARG A 364 4.67 18.81 4.23
N SER A 365 5.61 18.89 5.17
CA SER A 365 6.94 19.48 4.94
C SER A 365 7.74 18.69 3.89
N TYR A 366 7.63 17.36 3.92
CA TYR A 366 8.27 16.49 2.92
C TYR A 366 7.76 16.77 1.50
N LEU A 367 6.44 16.83 1.31
CA LEU A 367 5.83 17.08 0.00
C LEU A 367 6.07 18.50 -0.51
N LEU A 368 6.06 19.53 0.36
CA LEU A 368 6.37 20.92 -0.04
C LEU A 368 7.77 21.05 -0.64
N GLU A 369 8.78 20.44 -0.01
CA GLU A 369 10.15 20.44 -0.51
C GLU A 369 10.30 19.57 -1.78
N ASN A 370 9.50 18.51 -1.95
CA ASN A 370 9.49 17.74 -3.19
C ASN A 370 8.81 18.47 -4.36
N LEU A 371 7.73 19.22 -4.10
CA LEU A 371 7.07 20.07 -5.11
C LEU A 371 8.10 21.04 -5.72
N ARG A 372 8.85 21.74 -4.85
CA ARG A 372 9.96 22.60 -5.23
C ARG A 372 11.02 21.87 -6.06
N ARG A 373 11.43 20.66 -5.65
CA ARG A 373 12.44 19.88 -6.39
C ARG A 373 11.96 19.41 -7.76
N GLN A 374 10.68 19.02 -7.92
CA GLN A 374 10.13 18.69 -9.25
C GLN A 374 10.03 19.93 -10.13
N HIS A 375 9.68 21.09 -9.57
CA HIS A 375 9.72 22.36 -10.28
C HIS A 375 11.13 22.70 -10.79
N ASP A 376 12.14 22.64 -9.91
CA ASP A 376 13.56 22.83 -10.28
C ASP A 376 14.05 21.79 -11.29
N ARG A 377 13.52 20.55 -11.27
CA ARG A 377 13.80 19.49 -12.25
C ARG A 377 13.18 19.84 -13.61
N GLY A 378 11.92 20.27 -13.63
CA GLY A 378 11.20 20.71 -14.82
C GLY A 378 11.88 21.90 -15.51
N GLN A 379 12.32 22.91 -14.74
CA GLN A 379 13.10 24.03 -15.27
C GLN A 379 14.42 23.58 -15.92
N ARG A 380 15.20 22.73 -15.23
CA ARG A 380 16.48 22.20 -15.76
C ARG A 380 16.29 21.36 -17.02
N LEU A 381 15.25 20.51 -17.07
CA LEU A 381 14.91 19.72 -18.26
C LEU A 381 14.45 20.62 -19.43
N SER A 382 13.69 21.68 -19.15
CA SER A 382 13.23 22.64 -20.15
C SER A 382 14.39 23.46 -20.74
N HIS A 383 15.34 23.90 -19.90
CA HIS A 383 16.57 24.54 -20.37
C HIS A 383 17.44 23.58 -21.20
N ALA A 384 17.57 22.31 -20.79
CA ALA A 384 18.26 21.30 -21.58
C ALA A 384 17.59 21.06 -22.94
N LEU A 385 16.25 21.03 -22.98
CA LEU A 385 15.47 20.88 -24.21
C LEU A 385 15.71 22.05 -25.16
N TYR A 386 15.61 23.29 -24.68
CA TYR A 386 15.88 24.49 -25.46
C TYR A 386 17.25 24.43 -26.16
N ASN A 387 18.30 24.10 -25.39
CA ASN A 387 19.66 23.95 -25.94
C ASN A 387 19.78 22.84 -27.00
N ILE A 388 19.02 21.75 -26.90
CA ILE A 388 18.97 20.71 -27.94
C ILE A 388 18.18 21.17 -29.16
N GLU A 389 17.13 21.96 -29.00
CA GLU A 389 16.36 22.51 -30.13
C GLU A 389 17.15 23.59 -30.88
N THR A 390 17.93 24.44 -30.20
CA THR A 390 18.91 25.35 -30.85
C THR A 390 19.96 24.58 -31.65
N ARG A 391 20.49 23.48 -31.11
CA ARG A 391 21.44 22.59 -31.81
C ARG A 391 20.79 21.84 -32.96
N LEU A 392 19.51 21.48 -32.86
CA LEU A 392 18.75 20.84 -33.94
C LEU A 392 18.50 21.80 -35.11
N ALA A 393 18.25 23.08 -34.83
CA ALA A 393 18.12 24.13 -35.84
C ALA A 393 19.43 24.43 -36.59
N SER A 394 20.59 24.09 -36.00
CA SER A 394 21.94 24.30 -36.56
C SER A 394 22.65 23.00 -36.98
N ALA A 395 21.95 21.86 -36.96
CA ALA A 395 22.53 20.54 -37.23
C ALA A 395 23.01 20.39 -38.67
N GLN A 396 24.28 20.00 -38.85
CA GLN A 396 24.95 19.99 -40.16
C GLN A 396 24.69 18.71 -40.96
N SER A 397 24.10 17.67 -40.35
CA SER A 397 23.81 16.40 -41.03
C SER A 397 22.44 15.81 -40.68
N LYS A 398 21.85 15.06 -41.62
CA LYS A 398 20.60 14.30 -41.40
C LYS A 398 20.73 13.28 -40.26
N GLY A 399 21.93 12.73 -40.03
CA GLY A 399 22.21 11.78 -38.94
C GLY A 399 22.21 12.47 -37.57
N GLU A 400 22.91 13.60 -37.45
CA GLU A 400 22.91 14.44 -36.24
C GLU A 400 21.48 14.94 -35.91
N ALA A 401 20.78 15.49 -36.90
CA ALA A 401 19.40 15.95 -36.72
C ALA A 401 18.42 14.81 -36.36
N ARG A 402 18.71 13.55 -36.70
CA ARG A 402 17.95 12.38 -36.25
C ARG A 402 18.26 12.04 -34.78
N LYS A 403 19.52 12.14 -34.36
CA LYS A 403 19.94 11.94 -32.96
C LYS A 403 19.31 12.99 -32.05
N LEU A 404 19.48 14.28 -32.38
CA LEU A 404 18.98 15.41 -31.59
C LEU A 404 17.44 15.39 -31.47
N ARG A 405 16.69 15.00 -32.51
CA ARG A 405 15.23 14.78 -32.41
C ARG A 405 14.86 13.68 -31.41
N LYS A 406 15.60 12.57 -31.36
CA LYS A 406 15.35 11.50 -30.37
C LYS A 406 15.67 11.95 -28.95
N GLU A 407 16.72 12.75 -28.78
CA GLU A 407 17.14 13.33 -27.50
C GLU A 407 16.12 14.37 -26.99
N ALA A 408 15.64 15.27 -27.87
CA ALA A 408 14.56 16.20 -27.59
C ALA A 408 13.24 15.49 -27.26
N GLY A 409 12.89 14.42 -27.96
CA GLY A 409 11.71 13.60 -27.67
C GLY A 409 11.76 12.96 -26.27
N LEU A 410 12.94 12.46 -25.86
CA LEU A 410 13.17 11.94 -24.52
C LEU A 410 13.04 13.04 -23.45
N LEU A 411 13.60 14.23 -23.69
CA LEU A 411 13.44 15.37 -22.78
C LEU A 411 11.98 15.82 -22.67
N LYS A 412 11.23 15.90 -23.77
CA LYS A 412 9.78 16.23 -23.74
C LYS A 412 8.97 15.20 -22.95
N SER A 413 9.30 13.90 -23.05
CA SER A 413 8.73 12.86 -22.20
C SER A 413 9.03 13.09 -20.72
N LYS A 414 10.29 13.40 -20.36
CA LYS A 414 10.71 13.66 -18.97
C LYS A 414 10.14 14.95 -18.39
N ILE A 415 9.87 15.97 -19.21
CA ILE A 415 9.16 17.19 -18.79
C ILE A 415 7.69 16.86 -18.52
N ALA A 416 7.01 16.16 -19.44
CA ALA A 416 5.61 15.75 -19.23
C ALA A 416 5.44 14.86 -17.98
N GLU A 417 6.41 13.98 -17.72
CA GLU A 417 6.51 13.21 -16.48
C GLU A 417 6.72 14.13 -15.26
N SER A 418 7.75 15.00 -15.25
CA SER A 418 8.04 15.92 -14.14
C SER A 418 6.84 16.80 -13.78
N ASN A 419 6.12 17.32 -14.78
CA ASN A 419 4.93 18.15 -14.60
C ASN A 419 3.76 17.34 -14.02
N LYS A 420 3.59 16.07 -14.41
CA LYS A 420 2.60 15.17 -13.81
C LYS A 420 2.93 14.88 -12.33
N GLN A 421 4.21 14.73 -12.00
CA GLN A 421 4.64 14.54 -10.61
C GLN A 421 4.41 15.81 -9.77
N GLU A 422 4.70 16.99 -10.30
CA GLU A 422 4.39 18.28 -9.66
C GLU A 422 2.88 18.42 -9.39
N GLN A 423 2.03 18.01 -10.34
CA GLN A 423 0.57 17.97 -10.15
C GLN A 423 0.13 16.97 -9.07
N LEU A 424 0.68 15.75 -9.03
CA LEU A 424 0.34 14.74 -8.04
C LEU A 424 0.75 15.17 -6.62
N ILE A 425 1.93 15.76 -6.45
CA ILE A 425 2.39 16.32 -5.17
C ILE A 425 1.48 17.49 -4.74
N ALA A 426 1.12 18.39 -5.66
CA ALA A 426 0.20 19.49 -5.36
C ALA A 426 -1.20 19.01 -4.97
N MET A 427 -1.72 17.96 -5.63
CA MET A 427 -2.97 17.31 -5.23
C MET A 427 -2.87 16.73 -3.82
N ARG A 428 -1.82 15.95 -3.51
CA ARG A 428 -1.65 15.35 -2.18
C ARG A 428 -1.50 16.40 -1.07
N LEU A 429 -0.84 17.53 -1.34
CA LEU A 429 -0.76 18.67 -0.42
C LEU A 429 -2.13 19.33 -0.17
N ASN A 430 -2.96 19.43 -1.21
CA ASN A 430 -4.34 19.90 -1.09
C ASN A 430 -5.20 18.89 -0.31
N ASP A 431 -5.03 17.59 -0.53
CA ASP A 431 -5.74 16.53 0.20
C ASP A 431 -5.36 16.54 1.69
N LEU A 432 -4.08 16.67 2.04
CA LEU A 432 -3.63 16.90 3.42
C LEU A 432 -4.29 18.13 4.06
N GLN A 433 -4.41 19.24 3.32
CA GLN A 433 -5.07 20.43 3.81
C GLN A 433 -6.60 20.23 4.00
N ASN A 434 -7.24 19.39 3.18
CA ASN A 434 -8.62 18.98 3.36
C ASN A 434 -8.79 18.01 4.53
N GLU A 435 -7.84 17.10 4.77
CA GLU A 435 -7.78 16.22 5.94
C GLU A 435 -7.65 17.03 7.25
N ASP A 436 -6.69 17.97 7.29
CA ASP A 436 -6.53 18.91 8.42
C ASP A 436 -7.82 19.72 8.66
N SER A 437 -8.47 20.21 7.60
CA SER A 437 -9.72 20.97 7.68
C SER A 437 -10.90 20.12 8.14
N ASN A 438 -11.00 18.87 7.67
CA ASN A 438 -12.04 17.93 8.08
C ASN A 438 -11.85 17.46 9.53
N ARG A 439 -10.60 17.25 9.98
CA ARG A 439 -10.27 16.99 11.40
C ARG A 439 -10.73 18.14 12.29
N LEU A 440 -10.41 19.38 11.93
CA LEU A 440 -10.89 20.57 12.64
C LEU A 440 -12.42 20.64 12.67
N TYR A 441 -13.07 20.40 11.53
CA TYR A 441 -14.54 20.42 11.44
C TYR A 441 -15.20 19.33 12.31
N GLN A 442 -14.66 18.11 12.31
CA GLN A 442 -15.15 17.01 13.15
C GLN A 442 -14.87 17.24 14.65
N ALA A 443 -13.70 17.78 15.00
CA ALA A 443 -13.36 18.17 16.37
C ALA A 443 -14.27 19.27 16.94
N HIS A 444 -14.95 20.04 16.07
CA HIS A 444 -15.94 21.05 16.44
C HIS A 444 -17.39 20.54 16.42
N GLN A 445 -17.67 19.27 16.11
CA GLN A 445 -19.01 18.69 16.24
C GLN A 445 -19.17 17.85 17.52
N PRO A 446 -19.99 18.28 18.50
CA PRO A 446 -20.25 17.49 19.70
C PRO A 446 -21.20 16.32 19.42
N GLY A 447 -20.63 15.13 19.21
CA GLY A 447 -21.31 13.86 19.49
C GLY A 447 -22.20 13.26 18.41
N LEU A 448 -21.60 12.82 17.29
CA LEU A 448 -22.16 11.77 16.44
C LEU A 448 -21.22 10.55 16.41
N LEU A 449 -21.70 9.41 16.92
CA LEU A 449 -20.94 8.17 16.99
C LEU A 449 -20.83 7.51 15.60
N PRO A 450 -19.64 7.03 15.19
CA PRO A 450 -19.51 6.11 14.06
C PRO A 450 -20.29 4.80 14.33
N TYR A 451 -20.92 4.27 13.29
CA TYR A 451 -21.76 3.06 13.38
C TYR A 451 -20.90 1.81 13.65
N PRO A 452 -21.30 0.88 14.52
CA PRO A 452 -20.57 -0.36 14.72
C PRO A 452 -20.73 -1.29 13.50
N TYR A 453 -19.61 -1.80 12.99
CA TYR A 453 -19.61 -2.92 12.03
C TYR A 453 -20.25 -4.16 12.66
N SER A 454 -21.21 -4.77 11.94
CA SER A 454 -21.90 -6.00 12.35
C SER A 454 -21.61 -7.13 11.35
N PRO A 455 -20.67 -8.06 11.65
CA PRO A 455 -20.13 -8.99 10.65
C PRO A 455 -20.93 -10.30 10.53
N VAL A 456 -22.28 -10.23 10.42
CA VAL A 456 -23.11 -11.42 10.12
C VAL A 456 -24.31 -11.10 9.22
N GLN A 457 -24.13 -11.24 7.90
CA GLN A 457 -25.18 -11.73 6.99
C GLN A 457 -24.57 -12.59 5.88
N PRO A 458 -24.87 -13.90 5.81
CA PRO A 458 -24.52 -14.72 4.66
C PRO A 458 -25.37 -14.34 3.45
N TRP A 459 -24.73 -14.16 2.29
CA TRP A 459 -25.45 -14.06 1.01
C TRP A 459 -26.08 -15.42 0.67
N GLY A 460 -27.38 -15.59 0.94
CA GLY A 460 -28.05 -16.85 0.59
C GLY A 460 -29.36 -17.25 1.29
N GLN A 461 -30.08 -16.36 1.98
CA GLN A 461 -31.46 -16.66 2.42
C GLN A 461 -32.41 -15.49 2.16
N MET A 462 -33.24 -15.61 1.12
CA MET A 462 -34.51 -14.88 1.04
C MET A 462 -35.49 -15.50 2.04
N THR A 463 -35.54 -14.96 3.26
CA THR A 463 -36.67 -15.20 4.15
C THR A 463 -37.90 -14.50 3.59
N LEU A 464 -38.76 -15.25 2.89
CA LEU A 464 -40.10 -14.78 2.53
C LEU A 464 -40.84 -14.40 3.81
N SER A 465 -41.23 -13.12 3.95
CA SER A 465 -42.14 -12.70 5.00
C SER A 465 -43.43 -13.52 4.92
N PRO A 466 -43.95 -14.05 6.03
CA PRO A 466 -45.20 -14.81 6.01
C PRO A 466 -46.32 -13.89 5.51
N MET A 467 -46.97 -14.28 4.41
CA MET A 467 -48.09 -13.51 3.86
C MET A 467 -49.23 -13.50 4.88
N THR A 468 -49.66 -12.31 5.29
CA THR A 468 -50.89 -12.13 6.05
C THR A 468 -52.07 -12.65 5.22
N PRO A 469 -52.84 -13.64 5.70
CA PRO A 469 -53.98 -14.14 4.96
C PRO A 469 -55.06 -13.06 4.90
N MET A 470 -55.33 -12.53 3.71
CA MET A 470 -56.41 -11.58 3.51
C MET A 470 -57.76 -12.28 3.71
N THR A 471 -58.57 -11.77 4.63
CA THR A 471 -59.95 -12.21 4.83
C THR A 471 -60.81 -11.76 3.64
N PRO A 472 -61.65 -12.65 3.07
CA PRO A 472 -62.53 -12.27 1.97
C PRO A 472 -63.69 -11.40 2.50
N VAL A 473 -63.83 -10.19 1.96
CA VAL A 473 -64.95 -9.29 2.24
C VAL A 473 -65.92 -9.33 1.05
N SER A 474 -67.15 -9.79 1.28
CA SER A 474 -68.19 -9.84 0.24
C SER A 474 -68.66 -8.44 -0.16
N PRO A 475 -69.04 -8.22 -1.43
CA PRO A 475 -69.55 -6.94 -1.89
C PRO A 475 -71.03 -6.74 -1.54
N LEU A 476 -71.38 -5.65 -0.85
CA LEU A 476 -72.70 -4.99 -0.87
C LEU A 476 -72.71 -3.71 0.00
N THR A 477 -73.60 -2.77 -0.35
CA THR A 477 -73.97 -1.52 0.39
C THR A 477 -72.88 -0.42 0.55
N PRO A 478 -73.27 0.88 0.71
CA PRO A 478 -72.60 1.97 0.00
C PRO A 478 -72.01 3.12 0.85
N LEU A 479 -71.26 4.01 0.17
CA LEU A 479 -70.62 5.22 0.73
C LEU A 479 -71.58 6.40 0.97
N PRO A 480 -71.39 7.22 2.03
CA PRO A 480 -72.04 8.52 2.20
C PRO A 480 -71.23 9.68 1.55
N PRO A 481 -71.88 10.78 1.11
CA PRO A 481 -71.22 11.94 0.49
C PRO A 481 -70.97 13.13 1.45
N GLY A 482 -70.03 14.01 1.09
CA GLY A 482 -69.72 15.27 1.80
C GLY A 482 -68.22 15.61 1.79
N ILE A 483 -67.69 16.19 0.72
CA ILE A 483 -67.50 17.65 0.53
C ILE A 483 -66.61 18.30 1.61
N TYR A 484 -65.37 18.63 1.23
CA TYR A 484 -64.87 20.02 1.30
C TYR A 484 -63.70 20.22 0.31
N HIS A 485 -63.72 21.35 -0.40
CA HIS A 485 -62.68 21.87 -1.29
C HIS A 485 -62.51 23.37 -0.95
N PRO A 486 -61.32 23.99 -1.14
CA PRO A 486 -61.05 24.59 -2.45
C PRO A 486 -59.60 24.49 -2.98
N SER A 487 -59.55 24.19 -4.29
CA SER A 487 -58.66 24.56 -5.41
C SER A 487 -57.31 25.34 -5.27
N PRO A 488 -56.41 25.22 -6.28
CA PRO A 488 -55.01 25.75 -6.27
C PRO A 488 -54.79 26.99 -7.18
N ILE A 489 -53.55 27.56 -7.20
CA ILE A 489 -52.96 28.48 -8.22
C ILE A 489 -51.51 28.88 -7.78
N PRO A 490 -50.50 29.18 -8.65
CA PRO A 490 -49.87 28.38 -9.72
C PRO A 490 -48.29 28.32 -9.54
N PRO A 491 -47.49 27.86 -10.53
CA PRO A 491 -46.04 28.11 -10.58
C PRO A 491 -45.65 29.28 -11.51
N SER A 492 -44.47 29.91 -11.31
CA SER A 492 -43.87 30.88 -12.27
C SER A 492 -42.33 30.98 -12.08
N PRO A 493 -41.53 31.34 -13.11
CA PRO A 493 -40.07 31.10 -13.13
C PRO A 493 -39.17 32.36 -13.11
N LEU A 494 -37.87 32.17 -12.84
CA LEU A 494 -36.77 33.04 -13.32
C LEU A 494 -35.48 32.25 -13.59
N GLU A 495 -34.95 32.42 -14.81
CA GLU A 495 -33.55 32.23 -15.23
C GLU A 495 -32.78 33.59 -15.09
N PRO A 496 -31.46 33.77 -15.39
CA PRO A 496 -30.55 32.94 -16.21
C PRO A 496 -29.13 32.67 -15.59
N PRO A 497 -28.25 31.88 -16.27
CA PRO A 497 -26.90 31.55 -15.81
C PRO A 497 -25.79 32.44 -16.41
N PHE A 498 -24.58 32.47 -15.83
CA PHE A 498 -23.35 32.82 -16.58
C PHE A 498 -22.00 32.36 -15.98
N PHE A 499 -21.09 32.06 -16.92
CA PHE A 499 -19.61 32.06 -16.92
C PHE A 499 -18.74 31.25 -15.92
N LEU A 500 -17.82 30.49 -16.53
CA LEU A 500 -16.51 30.13 -16.00
C LEU A 500 -15.61 31.37 -15.93
N ALA A 501 -14.85 31.53 -14.84
CA ALA A 501 -13.73 32.47 -14.76
C ALA A 501 -12.61 31.90 -13.88
N SER A 502 -11.35 32.05 -14.34
CA SER A 502 -10.14 31.75 -13.57
C SER A 502 -9.39 33.05 -13.27
N PRO A 503 -8.85 33.25 -12.05
CA PRO A 503 -7.99 34.38 -11.76
C PRO A 503 -6.51 33.95 -11.61
N PHE A 504 -5.74 34.03 -12.69
CA PHE A 504 -4.32 34.37 -12.58
C PHE A 504 -4.18 35.88 -12.76
N LEU A 505 -3.80 36.59 -11.70
CA LEU A 505 -3.50 38.02 -11.77
C LEU A 505 -2.07 38.21 -12.29
N VAL A 506 -1.93 38.76 -13.49
CA VAL A 506 -0.68 39.31 -14.01
C VAL A 506 -0.85 40.81 -14.25
N TYR A 507 0.05 41.59 -13.67
CA TYR A 507 0.06 43.04 -13.69
C TYR A 507 0.57 43.55 -15.04
N ASN A 508 -0.12 44.47 -15.70
CA ASN A 508 0.34 45.01 -16.99
C ASN A 508 -0.23 46.43 -17.29
N PRO A 509 0.62 47.46 -17.41
CA PRO A 509 0.24 48.76 -17.96
C PRO A 509 0.97 49.06 -19.28
N VAL A 510 0.22 49.40 -20.36
CA VAL A 510 0.50 50.46 -21.37
C VAL A 510 -0.58 50.44 -22.47
N ILE A 511 -1.52 51.38 -22.32
CA ILE A 511 -2.05 52.38 -23.28
C ILE A 511 -1.96 52.12 -24.83
N SER A 512 -3.08 52.47 -25.49
CA SER A 512 -3.31 52.94 -26.90
C SER A 512 -3.21 52.00 -28.13
N HIS A 513 -4.40 51.58 -28.58
CA HIS A 513 -5.07 51.97 -29.86
C HIS A 513 -4.63 51.48 -31.27
N GLU A 514 -5.62 51.57 -32.19
CA GLU A 514 -5.63 51.36 -33.66
C GLU A 514 -5.33 49.92 -34.15
N GLN A 515 -6.27 49.14 -34.70
CA GLN A 515 -7.12 49.30 -35.91
C GLN A 515 -6.35 49.33 -37.25
N ASN A 516 -6.46 48.26 -38.06
CA ASN A 516 -7.29 48.27 -39.28
C ASN A 516 -7.36 46.94 -40.07
N PHE A 517 -8.54 46.71 -40.66
CA PHE A 517 -8.92 45.98 -41.89
C PHE A 517 -8.15 44.74 -42.44
N LEU A 518 -8.83 43.59 -42.34
CA LEU A 518 -9.41 42.79 -43.45
C LEU A 518 -8.92 42.98 -44.91
N GLU A 519 -8.51 41.85 -45.52
CA GLU A 519 -9.03 41.21 -46.77
C GLU A 519 -8.47 39.76 -46.77
N GLY A 520 -8.98 38.71 -47.47
CA GLY A 520 -9.66 38.60 -48.76
C GLY A 520 -8.69 38.01 -49.80
N GLU A 521 -8.92 36.92 -50.54
CA GLU A 521 -10.02 35.93 -50.63
C GLU A 521 -9.53 34.64 -51.38
N GLN A 522 -10.38 33.61 -51.48
CA GLN A 522 -10.39 32.49 -52.46
C GLN A 522 -9.45 31.26 -52.27
N GLN A 523 -9.72 30.09 -52.91
CA GLN A 523 -10.91 29.18 -52.90
C GLN A 523 -10.63 27.97 -53.83
N GLY A 524 -11.18 26.78 -53.53
CA GLY A 524 -11.33 25.66 -54.49
C GLY A 524 -10.22 24.58 -54.55
N LEU A 525 -10.43 23.39 -55.14
CA LEU A 525 -11.34 22.25 -54.82
C LEU A 525 -11.12 21.07 -55.83
N TYR A 526 -11.36 19.81 -55.41
CA TYR A 526 -11.74 18.60 -56.21
C TYR A 526 -10.74 17.68 -57.00
N THR A 527 -10.13 16.70 -56.30
CA THR A 527 -10.24 15.21 -56.50
C THR A 527 -9.75 14.51 -57.84
N PRO A 528 -10.08 13.21 -58.22
CA PRO A 528 -9.04 12.15 -58.30
C PRO A 528 -9.06 11.10 -59.48
N GLY A 529 -8.12 10.13 -59.49
CA GLY A 529 -8.06 8.87 -60.30
C GLY A 529 -6.75 8.07 -59.99
N GLN A 530 -6.63 6.74 -59.91
CA GLN A 530 -6.91 5.61 -60.86
C GLN A 530 -5.91 5.57 -62.04
N HIS A 531 -5.31 4.46 -62.53
CA HIS A 531 -5.34 2.97 -62.31
C HIS A 531 -4.06 2.35 -62.99
N ASP A 532 -3.54 1.10 -62.83
CA ASP A 532 -3.64 -0.04 -61.88
C ASP A 532 -2.56 -1.13 -62.20
N SER A 533 -2.67 -2.37 -61.63
CA SER A 533 -2.22 -3.70 -62.13
C SER A 533 -0.91 -4.41 -61.67
N ALA A 534 -1.01 -5.76 -61.66
CA ALA A 534 0.00 -6.84 -61.71
C ALA A 534 0.69 -7.42 -60.42
N SER A 535 0.76 -8.77 -60.40
CA SER A 535 1.41 -9.72 -59.46
C SER A 535 1.95 -10.91 -60.32
N PRO A 536 2.67 -11.98 -59.84
CA PRO A 536 2.52 -12.71 -58.56
C PRO A 536 3.83 -13.34 -57.96
N VAL A 537 3.65 -14.35 -57.07
CA VAL A 537 4.63 -15.30 -56.47
C VAL A 537 5.49 -14.73 -55.32
N LEU A 538 5.31 -15.06 -54.02
CA LEU A 538 5.18 -16.34 -53.27
C LEU A 538 6.48 -17.13 -53.03
N ALA A 539 7.22 -16.78 -51.97
CA ALA A 539 7.95 -17.74 -51.13
C ALA A 539 8.26 -17.17 -49.72
N ASP A 540 8.36 -18.08 -48.74
CA ASP A 540 9.03 -17.95 -47.43
C ASP A 540 8.58 -16.90 -46.39
N GLU A 541 7.30 -16.95 -45.95
CA GLU A 541 6.91 -16.49 -44.60
C GLU A 541 6.20 -17.59 -43.78
N ALA A 542 6.57 -18.86 -44.02
CA ALA A 542 5.90 -20.04 -43.45
C ALA A 542 6.72 -20.76 -42.36
N ARG A 543 7.46 -20.02 -41.51
CA ARG A 543 8.41 -20.64 -40.54
C ARG A 543 8.45 -20.07 -39.12
N ARG A 544 7.41 -19.36 -38.66
CA ARG A 544 7.30 -18.86 -37.26
C ARG A 544 5.98 -19.14 -36.51
N LYS A 545 5.00 -19.83 -37.10
CA LYS A 545 3.73 -20.22 -36.44
C LYS A 545 3.61 -21.74 -36.24
N SER A 546 4.56 -22.35 -35.53
CA SER A 546 4.65 -23.82 -35.42
C SER A 546 5.17 -24.36 -34.07
N VAL A 547 5.27 -23.52 -33.04
CA VAL A 547 5.75 -23.92 -31.70
C VAL A 547 4.65 -23.80 -30.62
N GLU A 548 3.75 -22.83 -30.73
CA GLU A 548 2.65 -22.56 -29.77
C GLU A 548 1.49 -23.60 -29.79
N HIS A 549 1.68 -24.77 -30.41
CA HIS A 549 0.65 -25.81 -30.55
C HIS A 549 1.12 -27.21 -30.11
N LYS A 550 2.16 -27.29 -29.26
CA LYS A 550 2.70 -28.58 -28.79
C LYS A 550 2.90 -28.74 -27.27
N VAL A 551 2.39 -27.80 -26.46
CA VAL A 551 2.43 -27.88 -24.98
C VAL A 551 1.04 -28.18 -24.39
N THR A 552 -0.04 -27.69 -25.03
CA THR A 552 -1.44 -27.84 -24.58
C THR A 552 -2.05 -29.23 -24.74
N ARG A 553 -1.29 -30.26 -25.12
CA ARG A 553 -1.83 -31.62 -25.39
C ARG A 553 -1.28 -32.75 -24.52
N THR A 554 -0.49 -32.42 -23.48
CA THR A 554 0.10 -33.41 -22.57
C THR A 554 -0.55 -33.40 -21.17
N PHE A 555 -1.50 -32.51 -20.91
CA PHE A 555 -2.12 -32.32 -19.59
C PHE A 555 -3.51 -32.95 -19.42
N GLU A 556 -4.14 -33.46 -20.49
CA GLU A 556 -5.51 -34.00 -20.44
C GLU A 556 -5.58 -35.53 -20.22
N ASN A 557 -4.46 -36.25 -20.32
CA ASN A 557 -4.43 -37.73 -20.33
C ASN A 557 -3.88 -38.39 -19.03
N VAL A 558 -3.94 -37.72 -17.88
CA VAL A 558 -3.49 -38.27 -16.58
C VAL A 558 -4.58 -38.23 -15.48
N LEU A 559 -5.78 -37.71 -15.79
CA LEU A 559 -6.90 -37.61 -14.85
C LEU A 559 -8.18 -38.26 -15.41
N SER A 560 -8.12 -39.57 -15.63
CA SER A 560 -9.25 -40.36 -16.14
C SER A 560 -9.40 -41.74 -15.46
N GLU A 561 -9.26 -41.80 -14.13
CA GLU A 561 -9.74 -42.96 -13.36
C GLU A 561 -10.13 -42.55 -11.92
N GLN A 562 -11.13 -43.25 -11.37
CA GLN A 562 -11.84 -42.97 -10.12
C GLN A 562 -12.59 -41.62 -10.09
N GLY A 563 -13.90 -41.66 -9.79
CA GLY A 563 -14.71 -40.45 -9.73
C GLY A 563 -15.85 -40.53 -8.73
N ASN A 564 -16.30 -39.37 -8.25
CA ASN A 564 -17.65 -39.17 -7.74
C ASN A 564 -18.09 -37.72 -8.00
N ALA A 565 -19.39 -37.44 -7.97
CA ALA A 565 -19.98 -36.28 -8.65
C ALA A 565 -19.98 -34.96 -7.85
N GLY A 566 -19.64 -33.84 -8.51
CA GLY A 566 -19.74 -32.48 -7.97
C GLY A 566 -19.47 -31.40 -9.04
N ARG A 567 -20.53 -30.74 -9.52
CA ARG A 567 -20.57 -29.82 -10.69
C ARG A 567 -19.31 -28.95 -10.94
N ARG A 568 -18.67 -29.18 -12.11
CA ARG A 568 -17.63 -28.34 -12.72
C ARG A 568 -18.26 -27.10 -13.39
N TRP A 569 -17.78 -25.90 -13.08
CA TRP A 569 -18.18 -24.65 -13.75
C TRP A 569 -17.24 -24.36 -14.93
N SER A 570 -17.79 -23.83 -16.04
CA SER A 570 -17.04 -23.38 -17.22
C SER A 570 -17.15 -21.87 -17.40
N LEU A 571 -16.04 -21.22 -17.75
CA LEU A 571 -15.89 -19.75 -17.71
C LEU A 571 -16.50 -19.01 -18.92
N ALA A 572 -17.65 -19.47 -19.43
CA ALA A 572 -18.26 -19.00 -20.68
C ALA A 572 -19.68 -18.44 -20.52
N ASP A 573 -20.38 -18.73 -19.42
CA ASP A 573 -21.79 -18.35 -19.20
C ASP A 573 -21.96 -16.98 -18.49
N ALA A 574 -20.90 -16.18 -18.44
CA ALA A 574 -20.94 -14.79 -17.98
C ALA A 574 -20.41 -13.87 -19.09
N PHE A 575 -21.16 -12.80 -19.39
CA PHE A 575 -20.94 -11.83 -20.47
C PHE A 575 -21.12 -12.35 -21.91
N SER A 576 -22.38 -12.36 -22.35
CA SER A 576 -22.73 -12.15 -23.77
C SER A 576 -23.67 -10.93 -23.87
N PRO A 577 -23.32 -9.87 -24.64
CA PRO A 577 -24.06 -8.60 -24.60
C PRO A 577 -25.26 -8.57 -25.57
N SER A 578 -26.43 -8.17 -25.08
CA SER A 578 -27.60 -7.86 -25.91
C SER A 578 -27.68 -6.35 -26.20
N PRO A 579 -27.72 -5.90 -27.48
CA PRO A 579 -27.62 -4.47 -27.81
C PRO A 579 -28.98 -3.80 -28.10
N ARG A 580 -29.19 -2.60 -27.52
CA ARG A 580 -29.83 -1.41 -28.15
C ARG A 580 -29.96 -0.24 -27.15
N ASP A 581 -29.49 0.93 -27.58
CA ASP A 581 -30.05 2.29 -27.37
C ASP A 581 -30.68 2.66 -26.01
N LYS A 582 -30.22 3.70 -25.27
CA LYS A 582 -29.53 4.96 -25.66
C LYS A 582 -28.61 5.50 -24.53
N ARG A 583 -27.87 6.56 -24.86
CA ARG A 583 -26.98 7.35 -23.97
C ARG A 583 -27.54 7.58 -22.55
N MET A 584 -26.69 7.40 -21.54
CA MET A 584 -26.70 8.19 -20.31
C MET A 584 -25.28 8.70 -20.03
N SER A 585 -25.18 9.85 -19.35
CA SER A 585 -23.93 10.60 -19.10
C SER A 585 -23.13 10.07 -17.91
N MET A 586 -21.84 10.44 -17.83
CA MET A 586 -21.01 10.19 -16.65
C MET A 586 -21.64 10.79 -15.38
N PRO A 587 -21.66 10.07 -14.24
CA PRO A 587 -21.85 10.67 -12.93
C PRO A 587 -20.69 11.62 -12.59
N GLY A 588 -20.97 12.71 -11.88
CA GLY A 588 -19.97 13.71 -11.47
C GLY A 588 -19.11 13.28 -10.28
N LEU A 589 -18.01 14.03 -10.06
CA LEU A 589 -16.96 13.78 -9.05
C LEU A 589 -17.39 13.93 -7.56
N GLN A 590 -18.68 13.86 -7.23
CA GLN A 590 -19.19 14.09 -5.86
C GLN A 590 -19.62 12.82 -5.10
N THR A 591 -19.51 11.63 -5.71
CA THR A 591 -20.05 10.37 -5.12
C THR A 591 -18.98 9.46 -4.49
N ILE A 592 -17.73 9.91 -4.33
CA ILE A 592 -16.62 9.05 -3.86
C ILE A 592 -16.40 9.15 -2.33
N TRP A 593 -16.77 10.27 -1.70
CA TRP A 593 -16.50 10.51 -0.27
C TRP A 593 -17.63 10.08 0.68
N ARG A 594 -17.99 8.78 0.62
CA ARG A 594 -18.64 8.03 1.72
C ARG A 594 -18.29 6.55 1.61
N TYR A 595 -17.29 6.08 2.37
CA TYR A 595 -17.34 4.94 3.29
C TYR A 595 -16.03 4.84 4.08
#